data_AF-A0A327WQK7-F1
#
_entry.id   AF-A0A327WQK7-F1
#
_cell.length_a   1.000
_cell.length_b   1.000
_cell.length_c   1.000
_cell.angle_alpha   90.00
_cell.angle_beta   90.00
_cell.angle_gamma   90.00
#
_symmetry.space_group_name_H-M   'P 1'
#
loop_
_entity.id
_entity.type
_entity.pdbx_description
1 polymer ?
#
loop_
_entity_poly.entity_id
_entity_poly.type
_entity_poly.pdbx_seq_one_letter_code
_entity_poly.pdbx_strand_id
1 'polypeptide(L)'
;MKISVNIKKAKNSKVNIRLLNQMGETLTVLNLGRDNESSTIRFDLNHLEDGIYRIEVSDGSKTEIKTVFLQTRPPLTTAYRSVCLN
;
A
#
# COMPACT_ATOMS: atom_id res chain seq x y z
N MET A 1 6.25 2.12 -9.40
CA MET A 1 6.31 2.79 -8.08
C MET A 1 6.66 1.77 -7.00
N LYS A 2 7.39 2.16 -5.95
CA LYS A 2 7.71 1.30 -4.79
C LYS A 2 7.19 1.95 -3.52
N ILE A 3 6.60 1.17 -2.63
CA ILE A 3 6.13 1.65 -1.33
C ILE A 3 6.92 0.96 -0.23
N SER A 4 7.43 1.77 0.70
CA SER A 4 8.11 1.27 1.89
C SER A 4 7.19 1.41 3.08
N VAL A 5 6.88 0.29 3.71
CA VAL A 5 6.08 0.23 4.93
C VAL A 5 7.04 -0.04 6.08
N ASN A 6 7.18 0.94 6.96
CA ASN A 6 7.97 0.81 8.17
C ASN A 6 7.08 0.31 9.30
N ILE A 7 7.45 -0.82 9.89
CA ILE A 7 6.72 -1.44 10.98
C ILE A 7 7.61 -1.41 12.20
N LYS A 8 7.05 -0.89 13.29
CA LYS A 8 7.65 -0.94 14.61
C LYS A 8 6.73 -1.77 15.50
N LYS A 9 7.25 -2.86 16.03
CA LYS A 9 6.50 -3.80 16.87
C LYS A 9 7.19 -3.99 18.21
N ALA A 10 6.44 -4.45 19.20
CA ALA A 10 7.01 -4.81 20.48
C ALA A 10 7.95 -6.03 20.33
N LYS A 11 8.97 -6.10 21.19
CA LYS A 11 9.91 -7.22 21.25
C LYS A 11 9.13 -8.52 21.50
N ASN A 12 9.50 -9.59 20.79
CA ASN A 12 8.80 -10.88 20.82
C ASN A 12 7.35 -10.93 20.31
N SER A 13 6.81 -9.84 19.75
CA SER A 13 5.51 -9.89 19.07
C SER A 13 5.66 -10.42 17.64
N LYS A 14 4.65 -11.16 17.16
CA LYS A 14 4.52 -11.56 15.76
C LYS A 14 3.57 -10.59 15.07
N VAL A 15 3.84 -10.23 13.83
CA VAL A 15 2.97 -9.36 13.05
C VAL A 15 2.75 -9.99 11.68
N ASN A 16 1.49 -10.07 11.25
CA ASN A 16 1.08 -10.49 9.93
C ASN A 16 0.69 -9.25 9.13
N ILE A 17 1.25 -9.12 7.93
CA ILE A 17 0.98 -8.04 7.01
C ILE A 17 0.35 -8.60 5.75
N ARG A 18 -0.78 -8.04 5.36
CA ARG A 18 -1.51 -8.42 4.15
C ARG A 18 -1.67 -7.20 3.26
N LEU A 19 -1.39 -7.38 1.98
CA LEU A 19 -1.73 -6.41 0.95
C LEU A 19 -2.96 -6.92 0.21
N LEU A 20 -4.02 -6.11 0.21
CA LEU A 20 -5.28 -6.42 -0.45
C LEU A 20 -5.56 -5.40 -1.56
N ASN A 21 -6.18 -5.86 -2.63
CA ASN A 21 -6.73 -4.97 -3.66
C ASN A 21 -8.10 -4.39 -3.24
N GLN A 22 -8.68 -3.55 -4.09
CA GLN A 22 -9.99 -2.94 -3.86
C GLN A 22 -11.12 -3.98 -3.70
N MET A 23 -10.97 -5.15 -4.31
CA MET A 23 -11.93 -6.25 -4.23
C MET A 23 -11.79 -7.06 -2.93
N GLY A 24 -10.79 -6.77 -2.09
CA GLY A 24 -10.50 -7.53 -0.88
C GLY A 24 -9.72 -8.82 -1.12
N GLU A 25 -9.17 -9.01 -2.32
CA GLU A 25 -8.31 -10.15 -2.62
C GLU A 25 -6.91 -9.91 -2.07
N THR A 26 -6.36 -10.90 -1.38
CA THR A 26 -5.02 -10.81 -0.81
C THR A 26 -3.98 -11.05 -1.91
N LEU A 27 -3.24 -10.01 -2.26
CA LEU A 27 -2.17 -10.07 -3.25
C LEU A 27 -0.86 -10.59 -2.64
N THR A 28 -0.63 -10.30 -1.36
CA THR A 28 0.60 -10.71 -0.67
C THR A 28 0.35 -10.84 0.82
N VAL A 29 1.04 -11.81 1.43
CA VAL A 29 1.09 -12.03 2.87
C VAL A 29 2.55 -12.05 3.30
N LEU A 30 2.89 -11.29 4.34
CA LEU A 30 4.20 -11.30 4.96
C LEU A 30 4.07 -11.49 6.47
N ASN A 31 4.79 -12.47 7.01
CA ASN A 31 4.83 -12.71 8.44
C ASN A 31 6.16 -12.26 9.01
N LEU A 32 6.12 -11.30 9.94
CA LEU A 32 7.27 -10.89 10.72
C LEU A 32 7.32 -11.69 12.03
N GLY A 33 8.41 -12.46 12.18
CA GLY A 33 8.73 -13.22 13.38
C GLY A 33 9.12 -12.35 14.57
N ARG A 34 9.53 -13.01 15.65
CA ARG A 34 9.82 -12.36 16.95
C ARG A 34 11.12 -11.58 16.96
N ASP A 35 12.02 -11.86 16.02
CA ASP A 35 13.43 -11.48 16.09
C ASP A 35 13.70 -10.00 15.77
N ASN A 36 12.78 -9.33 15.06
CA ASN A 36 12.97 -7.95 14.62
C ASN A 36 12.01 -6.99 15.33
N GLU A 37 12.49 -6.02 16.10
CA GLU A 37 11.64 -4.99 16.73
C GLU A 37 11.14 -3.93 15.71
N SER A 38 11.92 -3.71 14.67
CA SER A 38 11.55 -2.87 13.53
C SER A 38 11.86 -3.59 12.22
N SER A 39 11.01 -3.40 11.21
CA SER A 39 11.23 -3.97 9.89
C SER A 39 10.65 -3.05 8.83
N THR A 40 11.41 -2.87 7.75
CA THR A 40 10.95 -2.14 6.57
C THR A 40 10.61 -3.14 5.48
N ILE A 41 9.34 -3.17 5.10
CA ILE A 41 8.87 -4.01 4.00
C ILE A 41 8.72 -3.12 2.77
N ARG A 42 9.32 -3.54 1.66
CA ARG A 42 9.16 -2.83 0.38
C ARG A 42 8.22 -3.64 -0.50
N PHE A 43 7.08 -3.04 -0.82
CA PHE A 43 6.16 -3.56 -1.82
C PHE A 43 6.50 -2.93 -3.16
N ASP A 44 6.78 -3.79 -4.14
CA ASP A 44 6.92 -3.36 -5.53
C ASP A 44 5.52 -3.34 -6.16
N LEU A 45 5.06 -2.16 -6.56
CA LEU A 45 3.73 -1.97 -7.17
C LEU A 45 3.84 -1.75 -8.68
N ASN A 46 5.01 -1.97 -9.29
CA ASN A 46 5.22 -1.74 -10.73
C ASN A 46 4.31 -2.60 -11.62
N HIS A 47 3.93 -3.79 -11.14
CA HIS A 47 3.12 -4.75 -11.88
C HIS A 47 1.65 -4.76 -11.46
N LEU A 48 1.24 -3.80 -10.63
CA LEU A 48 -0.13 -3.67 -10.16
C LEU A 48 -0.85 -2.57 -10.93
N GLU A 49 -2.14 -2.78 -11.19
CA GLU A 49 -2.98 -1.79 -11.86
C GLU A 49 -3.24 -0.59 -10.96
N ASP A 50 -3.49 0.57 -11.57
CA ASP A 50 -3.90 1.76 -10.84
C ASP A 50 -5.21 1.49 -10.10
N GLY A 51 -5.26 1.84 -8.82
CA GLY A 51 -6.38 1.48 -7.97
C GLY A 51 -6.13 1.72 -6.48
N ILE A 52 -7.10 1.29 -5.69
CA ILE A 52 -7.08 1.41 -4.23
C ILE A 52 -6.59 0.10 -3.63
N TYR A 53 -5.55 0.19 -2.80
CA TYR A 53 -4.98 -0.95 -2.10
C TYR A 53 -5.09 -0.75 -0.59
N ARG A 54 -5.18 -1.85 0.16
CA ARG A 54 -5.24 -1.83 1.62
C ARG A 54 -4.11 -2.67 2.19
N ILE A 55 -3.39 -2.11 3.13
CA ILE A 55 -2.37 -2.81 3.90
C ILE A 55 -2.95 -3.07 5.27
N GLU A 56 -3.17 -4.33 5.59
CA GLU A 56 -3.63 -4.77 6.91
C GLU A 56 -2.43 -5.29 7.68
N VAL A 57 -2.19 -4.70 8.85
CA VAL A 57 -1.12 -5.10 9.77
C VAL A 57 -1.78 -5.59 11.04
N SER A 58 -1.63 -6.88 11.36
CA SER A 58 -2.23 -7.49 12.54
C SER A 58 -1.18 -8.15 13.42
N ASP A 59 -1.22 -7.88 14.72
CA ASP A 59 -0.35 -8.55 15.72
C ASP A 59 -1.06 -9.72 16.45
N GLY A 60 -2.29 -10.06 16.01
CA GLY A 60 -3.15 -11.05 16.63
C GLY A 60 -4.12 -10.48 17.67
N SER A 61 -3.88 -9.28 18.20
CA SER A 61 -4.80 -8.59 19.13
C SER A 61 -5.39 -7.32 18.52
N LYS A 62 -4.63 -6.63 17.67
CA LYS A 62 -5.02 -5.39 17.00
C LYS A 62 -4.71 -5.51 15.53
N THR A 63 -5.60 -4.95 14.71
CA THR A 63 -5.42 -4.82 13.26
C THR A 63 -5.46 -3.36 12.88
N GLU A 64 -4.43 -2.90 12.20
CA GLU A 64 -4.35 -1.56 11.64
C GLU A 64 -4.46 -1.65 10.11
N ILE A 65 -5.36 -0.87 9.53
CA ILE A 65 -5.62 -0.85 8.09
C ILE A 65 -5.16 0.49 7.55
N LYS A 66 -4.28 0.48 6.55
CA LYS A 66 -3.88 1.68 5.81
C LYS A 66 -4.27 1.56 4.35
N THR A 67 -5.01 2.55 3.87
CA THR A 67 -5.38 2.66 2.46
C THR A 67 -4.30 3.39 1.69
N VAL A 68 -3.98 2.87 0.51
CA VAL A 68 -2.96 3.40 -0.39
C VAL A 68 -3.57 3.55 -1.78
N PHE A 69 -3.38 4.72 -2.38
CA PHE A 69 -3.82 5.01 -3.74
C PHE A 69 -2.64 4.83 -4.70
N LEU A 70 -2.77 3.89 -5.62
CA LEU A 70 -1.80 3.67 -6.68
C LEU A 70 -2.30 4.38 -7.94
N GLN A 71 -1.59 5.44 -8.34
CA GLN A 71 -1.83 6.18 -9.58
C GLN A 71 -0.50 6.29 -10.32
N THR A 72 -0.30 5.44 -11.32
CA THR A 72 0.90 5.42 -12.17
C THR A 72 0.72 6.19 -13.46
N ARG A 73 -0.54 6.43 -13.88
CA ARG A 73 -0.86 7.25 -15.05
C ARG A 73 -1.18 8.69 -14.64
N PRO A 74 -0.56 9.71 -15.25
CA PRO A 74 -0.99 11.09 -15.06
C PRO A 74 -2.45 11.24 -15.54
N PRO A 75 -3.27 12.06 -14.86
CA PRO A 75 -4.60 12.38 -15.37
C PRO A 75 -4.44 13.01 -16.76
N LEU A 76 -5.21 12.50 -17.73
CA LEU A 76 -5.27 13.08 -19.08
C LEU A 76 -5.86 14.49 -18.94
N THR A 77 -5.01 15.49 -18.84
CA THR A 77 -5.42 16.89 -18.93
C THR A 77 -5.74 17.18 -20.39
N THR A 78 -7.00 17.05 -20.77
CA THR A 78 -7.50 17.62 -22.03
C THR A 78 -7.39 19.15 -21.92
N ALA A 79 -6.33 19.72 -22.49
CA ALA A 79 -6.17 21.16 -22.57
C ALA A 79 -7.24 21.75 -23.50
N TYR A 80 -8.26 22.40 -22.93
CA TYR A 80 -9.17 23.25 -23.68
C TYR A 80 -8.44 24.56 -23.99
N ARG A 81 -8.15 24.84 -25.27
CA ARG A 81 -7.75 26.20 -25.70
C ARG A 81 -9.02 26.93 -26.11
N SER A 82 -9.53 27.80 -25.24
CA SER A 82 -10.55 28.77 -25.62
C SER A 82 -9.87 29.89 -26.40
N VAL A 83 -10.18 30.01 -27.68
CA VAL A 83 -9.81 31.18 -28.50
C VAL A 83 -11.00 32.13 -28.50
N CYS A 84 -10.85 33.31 -27.92
CA CYS A 84 -11.79 34.41 -28.10
C CYS A 84 -11.35 35.21 -29.33
N LEU A 85 -12.27 35.40 -30.28
CA LEU A 85 -12.10 36.34 -31.39
C LEU A 85 -12.86 37.62 -31.04
N ASN A 86 -12.22 38.78 -31.24
CA ASN A 86 -12.74 40.12 -31.00
C ASN A 86 -13.21 40.76 -32.30
#